data_AF-A0A8C5ZWV1-F1
#
_entry.id   AF-A0A8C5ZWV1-F1
#
_cell.length_a   1.000
_cell.length_b   1.000
_cell.length_c   1.000
_cell.angle_alpha   90.00
_cell.angle_beta   90.00
_cell.angle_gamma   90.00
#
_symmetry.space_group_name_H-M   'P 1'
#
loop_
_entity.id
_entity.type
_entity.pdbx_description
1 polymer ?
#
loop_
_entity_poly.entity_id
_entity_poly.type
_entity_poly.pdbx_seq_one_letter_code
_entity_poly.pdbx_strand_id
1 'polypeptide(L)'
;MAAPILRGVRELLKHANFARVPRRHRHKKKWAATEPKFPASQLALQNFDMTYSVQFGDLWPSIRVSLLSEQKYGALVNNFAAWDHVSAKLEQLSARDFVSDAISCWELEPENGHSATLSPACSPNLRCFTFARGDVSRFPSAR
;
A
#
# COMPACT_ATOMS: atom_id res chain seq x y z
N MET A 1 84.77 32.25 -38.41
CA MET A 1 84.14 31.01 -38.92
C MET A 1 83.85 30.10 -37.73
N ALA A 2 82.59 30.04 -37.30
CA ALA A 2 82.15 29.31 -36.10
C ALA A 2 81.49 27.96 -36.48
N ALA A 3 81.60 27.00 -35.57
CA ALA A 3 81.08 25.64 -35.63
C ALA A 3 79.55 25.57 -35.25
N PRO A 4 78.93 24.42 -34.91
CA PRO A 4 78.49 23.34 -35.80
C PRO A 4 77.03 22.83 -35.47
N ILE A 5 76.59 21.75 -36.14
CA ILE A 5 75.50 20.77 -35.78
C ILE A 5 74.04 21.26 -35.76
N LEU A 6 73.12 20.35 -36.18
CA LEU A 6 71.72 20.11 -35.76
C LEU A 6 70.82 19.97 -37.01
N ARG A 7 69.81 19.12 -37.12
CA ARG A 7 69.30 17.95 -36.38
C ARG A 7 68.17 17.45 -37.28
N GLY A 8 67.99 16.14 -37.42
CA GLY A 8 66.81 15.59 -38.08
C GLY A 8 65.52 16.05 -37.39
N VAL A 9 64.51 16.38 -38.19
CA VAL A 9 63.13 16.53 -37.71
C VAL A 9 62.35 15.33 -38.24
N ARG A 10 62.35 14.26 -37.44
CA ARG A 10 61.27 13.27 -37.48
C ARG A 10 60.02 13.99 -36.97
N GLU A 11 59.05 14.23 -37.84
CA GLU A 11 57.70 14.53 -37.41
C GLU A 11 57.16 13.32 -36.64
N LEU A 12 57.19 13.43 -35.31
CA LEU A 12 56.46 12.54 -34.43
C LEU A 12 54.98 12.93 -34.50
N LEU A 13 54.23 12.20 -35.33
CA LEU A 13 52.79 12.00 -35.16
C LEU A 13 52.55 11.46 -33.75
N LYS A 14 52.32 12.37 -32.81
CA LYS A 14 51.81 12.07 -31.48
C LYS A 14 50.40 11.52 -31.67
N HIS A 15 50.30 10.19 -31.78
CA HIS A 15 49.06 9.48 -31.52
C HIS A 15 48.64 9.81 -30.09
N ALA A 16 47.77 10.80 -29.95
CA ALA A 16 47.06 11.06 -28.72
C ALA A 16 46.15 9.86 -28.49
N ASN A 17 46.63 8.89 -27.71
CA ASN A 17 45.81 7.83 -27.17
C ASN A 17 44.75 8.49 -26.29
N PHE A 18 43.57 8.75 -26.87
CA PHE A 18 42.34 9.00 -26.12
C PHE A 18 41.96 7.69 -25.43
N ALA A 19 42.71 7.33 -24.39
CA ALA A 19 42.31 6.26 -23.49
C ALA A 19 40.97 6.69 -22.88
N ARG A 20 39.88 6.02 -23.29
CA ARG A 20 38.58 6.13 -22.63
C ARG A 20 38.80 5.67 -21.19
N VAL A 21 38.96 6.64 -20.28
CA VAL A 21 39.01 6.37 -18.84
C VAL A 21 37.69 5.65 -18.50
N PRO A 22 37.73 4.46 -17.88
CA PRO A 22 36.51 3.79 -17.45
C PRO A 22 35.81 4.68 -16.41
N ARG A 23 34.78 5.41 -16.85
CA ARG A 23 33.92 6.19 -15.96
C ARG A 23 33.03 5.22 -15.19
N ARG A 24 33.17 5.25 -13.87
CA ARG A 24 32.33 4.46 -12.96
C ARG A 24 30.93 5.07 -12.93
N HIS A 25 30.07 4.70 -13.88
CA HIS A 25 28.66 5.14 -13.92
C HIS A 25 27.80 4.55 -12.79
N ARG A 26 28.36 3.63 -11.98
CA ARG A 26 27.62 2.94 -10.93
C ARG A 26 27.84 3.64 -9.60
N HIS A 27 26.90 4.50 -9.24
CA HIS A 27 26.79 5.02 -7.88
C HIS A 27 26.63 3.82 -6.93
N LYS A 28 27.67 3.53 -6.14
CA LYS A 28 27.59 2.50 -5.10
C LYS A 28 26.77 3.08 -3.95
N LYS A 29 25.60 2.50 -3.66
CA LYS A 29 24.79 2.85 -2.48
C LYS A 29 25.69 2.78 -1.24
N LYS A 30 25.86 3.91 -0.56
CA LYS A 30 26.67 4.03 0.67
C LYS A 30 25.85 3.52 1.86
N TRP A 31 25.60 2.21 1.87
CA TRP A 31 24.69 1.57 2.83
C TRP A 31 25.02 1.90 4.29
N ALA A 32 26.29 1.92 4.67
CA ALA A 32 26.71 2.18 6.06
C ALA A 32 26.43 3.61 6.58
N ALA A 33 26.27 4.61 5.70
CA ALA A 33 26.10 6.02 6.08
C ALA A 33 24.73 6.61 5.72
N THR A 34 23.98 5.98 4.80
CA THR A 34 22.69 6.50 4.32
C THR A 34 21.50 5.62 4.68
N GLU A 35 21.71 4.38 5.12
CA GLU A 35 20.61 3.51 5.54
C GLU A 35 20.29 3.77 7.01
N PRO A 36 19.02 4.08 7.35
CA PRO A 36 18.64 4.24 8.74
C PRO A 36 18.86 2.92 9.48
N LYS A 37 19.34 3.01 10.72
CA LYS A 37 19.57 1.82 11.57
C LYS A 37 18.30 0.99 11.79
N PHE A 38 17.15 1.64 11.76
CA PHE A 38 15.84 1.02 11.90
C PHE A 38 14.96 1.37 10.71
N PRO A 39 14.23 0.40 10.14
CA PRO A 39 13.28 0.67 9.08
C PRO A 39 12.12 1.53 9.60
N ALA A 40 11.53 2.34 8.72
CA ALA A 40 10.42 3.22 9.08
C ALA A 40 9.21 2.46 9.64
N SER A 41 8.98 1.22 9.19
CA SER A 41 7.92 0.35 9.73
C SER A 41 8.14 -0.03 11.19
N GLN A 42 9.39 -0.25 11.61
CA GLN A 42 9.71 -0.54 13.01
C GLN A 42 9.54 0.70 13.89
N LEU A 43 9.94 1.87 13.40
CA LEU A 43 9.70 3.13 14.10
C LEU A 43 8.20 3.44 14.22
N ALA A 44 7.41 3.19 13.17
CA ALA A 44 5.96 3.32 13.21
C ALA A 44 5.33 2.37 14.24
N LEU A 45 5.75 1.10 14.26
CA LEU A 45 5.25 0.13 15.23
C LEU A 45 5.59 0.52 16.67
N GLN A 46 6.81 1.03 16.92
CA GLN A 46 7.20 1.55 18.23
C GLN A 46 6.34 2.74 18.65
N ASN A 47 6.06 3.66 17.73
CA ASN A 47 5.18 4.79 18.00
C ASN A 47 3.76 4.33 18.33
N PHE A 48 3.21 3.37 17.58
CA PHE A 48 1.89 2.79 17.85
C PHE A 48 1.84 2.06 19.20
N ASP A 49 2.86 1.26 19.51
CA ASP A 49 2.94 0.56 20.80
C ASP A 49 3.01 1.54 21.98
N MET A 50 3.64 2.71 21.81
CA MET A 50 3.70 3.74 22.85
C MET A 50 2.37 4.51 23.01
N THR A 51 1.68 4.82 21.91
CA THR A 51 0.46 5.65 21.96
C THR A 51 -0.82 4.85 22.14
N TYR A 52 -1.00 3.76 21.38
CA TYR A 52 -2.23 2.99 21.33
C TYR A 52 -2.37 1.99 22.48
N SER A 53 -1.26 1.56 23.10
CA SER A 53 -1.32 0.79 24.34
C SER A 53 -1.99 1.57 25.47
N VAL A 54 -1.72 2.87 25.58
CA VAL A 54 -2.34 3.74 26.60
C VAL A 54 -3.81 4.02 26.27
N GLN A 55 -4.15 4.18 24.98
CA GLN A 55 -5.52 4.48 24.55
C GLN A 55 -6.47 3.28 24.66
N PHE A 56 -6.00 2.09 24.29
CA PHE A 56 -6.85 0.90 24.19
C PHE A 56 -6.58 -0.15 25.28
N GLY A 57 -5.54 0.03 26.11
CA GLY A 57 -5.20 -0.87 27.22
C GLY A 57 -5.12 -2.33 26.76
N ASP A 58 -5.90 -3.19 27.43
CA ASP A 58 -5.95 -4.63 27.17
C ASP A 58 -6.49 -5.01 25.78
N LEU A 59 -7.17 -4.08 25.08
CA LEU A 59 -7.63 -4.31 23.71
C LEU A 59 -6.49 -4.13 22.69
N TRP A 60 -5.43 -3.39 23.02
CA TRP A 60 -4.34 -3.08 22.09
C TRP A 60 -3.69 -4.32 21.45
N PRO A 61 -3.35 -5.40 22.18
CA PRO A 61 -2.77 -6.59 21.56
C PRO A 61 -3.63 -7.18 20.43
N SER A 62 -4.97 -7.13 20.57
CA SER A 62 -5.90 -7.63 19.55
C SER A 62 -5.92 -6.73 18.29
N ILE A 63 -5.85 -5.41 18.47
CA ILE A 63 -5.75 -4.45 17.37
C ILE A 63 -4.39 -4.57 16.68
N ARG A 64 -3.32 -4.67 17.47
CA ARG A 64 -1.94 -4.80 16.99
C ARG A 64 -1.76 -6.03 16.10
N VAL A 65 -2.23 -7.20 16.53
CA VAL A 65 -2.18 -8.41 15.70
C VAL A 65 -3.01 -8.25 14.43
N SER A 66 -4.16 -7.57 14.51
CA SER A 66 -5.01 -7.30 13.34
C SER A 66 -4.33 -6.36 12.31
N LEU A 67 -3.58 -5.35 12.77
CA LEU A 67 -2.82 -4.43 11.90
C LEU A 67 -1.64 -5.11 11.19
N LEU A 68 -1.02 -6.10 11.84
CA LEU A 68 0.13 -6.83 11.32
C LEU A 68 -0.27 -8.13 10.57
N SER A 69 -1.55 -8.47 10.58
CA SER A 69 -2.12 -9.58 9.84
C SER A 69 -2.71 -9.12 8.51
N GLU A 70 -3.12 -10.07 7.70
CA GLU A 70 -3.80 -9.78 6.46
C GLU A 70 -5.14 -9.05 6.71
N GLN A 71 -5.38 -7.98 5.95
CA GLN A 71 -6.61 -7.22 6.02
C GLN A 71 -7.75 -7.94 5.30
N LYS A 72 -8.94 -7.85 5.89
CA LYS A 72 -10.16 -8.32 5.24
C LYS A 72 -10.62 -7.30 4.20
N TYR A 73 -10.95 -7.77 3.01
CA TYR A 73 -11.43 -6.94 1.90
C TYR A 73 -12.92 -7.11 1.67
N GLY A 74 -13.56 -6.06 1.17
CA GLY A 74 -14.93 -6.08 0.66
C GLY A 74 -14.95 -5.88 -0.86
N ALA A 75 -15.86 -6.55 -1.54
CA ALA A 75 -16.11 -6.38 -2.97
C ALA A 75 -17.22 -5.36 -3.18
N LEU A 76 -16.83 -4.12 -3.53
CA LEU A 76 -17.77 -3.08 -3.93
C LEU A 76 -18.26 -3.35 -5.35
N VAL A 77 -19.57 -3.49 -5.52
CA VAL A 77 -20.16 -3.75 -6.84
C VAL A 77 -20.17 -2.47 -7.66
N ASN A 78 -19.70 -2.54 -8.90
CA ASN A 78 -19.79 -1.45 -9.84
C ASN A 78 -21.24 -1.32 -10.34
N ASN A 79 -21.93 -0.25 -9.94
CA ASN A 79 -23.30 0.05 -10.35
C ASN A 79 -23.48 0.26 -11.87
N PHE A 80 -22.41 0.58 -12.60
CA PHE A 80 -22.44 0.76 -14.05
C PHE A 80 -22.26 -0.55 -14.84
N ALA A 81 -21.92 -1.65 -14.16
CA ALA A 81 -21.86 -2.97 -14.76
C ALA A 81 -23.21 -3.71 -14.59
N ALA A 82 -23.26 -4.98 -15.02
CA ALA A 82 -24.38 -5.88 -14.72
C ALA A 82 -24.37 -6.27 -13.24
N TRP A 83 -24.76 -5.33 -12.37
CA TRP A 83 -24.67 -5.45 -10.91
C TRP A 83 -25.46 -6.64 -10.38
N ASP A 84 -26.64 -6.93 -10.92
CA ASP A 84 -27.46 -8.10 -10.55
C ASP A 84 -26.68 -9.42 -10.69
N HIS A 85 -26.03 -9.61 -11.84
CA HIS A 85 -25.23 -10.80 -12.11
C HIS A 85 -24.00 -10.86 -11.21
N VAL A 86 -23.34 -9.73 -10.99
CA VAL A 86 -22.15 -9.66 -10.12
C VAL A 86 -22.52 -9.97 -8.68
N SER A 87 -23.62 -9.42 -8.16
CA SER A 87 -24.15 -9.72 -6.83
C SER A 87 -24.45 -11.21 -6.67
N ALA A 88 -25.20 -11.81 -7.60
CA ALA A 88 -25.51 -13.24 -7.55
C ALA A 88 -24.25 -14.13 -7.53
N LYS A 89 -23.21 -13.73 -8.28
CA LYS A 89 -21.91 -14.43 -8.28
C LYS A 89 -21.18 -14.29 -6.94
N LEU A 90 -21.25 -13.13 -6.29
CA LEU A 90 -20.64 -12.89 -4.98
C LEU A 90 -21.40 -13.65 -3.87
N GLU A 91 -22.72 -13.74 -3.97
CA GLU A 91 -23.56 -14.56 -3.08
C GLU A 91 -23.23 -16.06 -3.22
N GLN A 92 -22.96 -16.53 -4.44
CA GLN A 92 -22.49 -17.90 -4.68
C GLN A 92 -21.16 -18.20 -3.97
N LEU A 93 -20.33 -17.17 -3.73
CA LEU A 93 -19.09 -17.29 -2.95
C LEU A 93 -19.33 -17.20 -1.44
N SER A 94 -20.58 -17.24 -0.96
CA SER A 94 -20.97 -17.06 0.45
C SER A 94 -20.66 -15.68 1.04
N ALA A 95 -20.41 -14.68 0.18
CA ALA A 95 -20.31 -13.30 0.61
C ALA A 95 -21.71 -12.68 0.75
N ARG A 96 -21.84 -11.71 1.65
CA ARG A 96 -23.10 -11.01 1.94
C ARG A 96 -22.93 -9.50 1.81
N ASP A 97 -23.97 -8.82 1.34
CA ASP A 97 -23.99 -7.36 1.25
C ASP A 97 -24.21 -6.75 2.65
N PHE A 98 -23.12 -6.30 3.27
CA PHE A 98 -23.20 -5.76 4.63
C PHE A 98 -23.89 -4.39 4.67
N VAL A 99 -23.98 -3.68 3.54
CA VAL A 99 -24.64 -2.37 3.48
C VAL A 99 -26.15 -2.57 3.53
N SER A 100 -26.67 -3.50 2.72
CA SER A 100 -28.09 -3.87 2.77
C SER A 100 -28.46 -4.49 4.11
N ASP A 101 -27.63 -5.40 4.64
CA ASP A 101 -27.86 -6.00 5.96
C ASP A 101 -27.92 -4.92 7.04
N ALA A 102 -26.98 -3.97 7.04
CA ALA A 102 -26.99 -2.86 7.99
C ALA A 102 -28.29 -2.06 7.89
N ILE A 103 -28.65 -1.58 6.69
CA ILE A 103 -29.88 -0.77 6.45
C ILE A 103 -31.13 -1.51 6.95
N SER A 104 -31.24 -2.81 6.67
CA SER A 104 -32.39 -3.61 7.13
C SER A 104 -32.50 -3.70 8.66
N CYS A 105 -31.38 -3.74 9.38
CA CYS A 105 -31.37 -3.71 10.84
C CYS A 105 -31.81 -2.35 11.40
N TRP A 106 -31.52 -1.24 10.72
CA TRP A 106 -31.99 0.09 11.16
C TRP A 106 -33.51 0.22 11.15
N GLU A 107 -34.20 -0.51 10.27
CA GLU A 107 -35.67 -0.49 10.17
C GLU A 107 -36.35 -1.37 11.22
N LEU A 108 -35.61 -2.30 11.85
CA LEU A 108 -36.14 -3.29 12.79
C LEU A 108 -35.95 -2.94 14.26
N GLU A 109 -35.10 -1.98 14.61
CA GLU A 109 -34.93 -1.55 16.01
C GLU A 109 -36.13 -0.69 16.46
N PRO A 110 -36.99 -1.16 17.40
CA PRO A 110 -38.05 -0.35 17.94
C PRO A 110 -37.43 0.72 18.85
N GLU A 111 -37.81 1.99 18.62
CA GLU A 111 -37.46 3.15 19.45
C GLU A 111 -37.46 2.83 20.95
N ASN A 112 -36.27 2.66 21.53
CA ASN A 112 -36.09 2.74 22.98
C ASN A 112 -35.40 4.06 23.32
N GLY A 113 -36.22 5.12 23.29
CA GLY A 113 -36.04 6.34 24.09
C GLY A 113 -34.79 7.18 23.80
N HIS A 114 -35.04 8.29 23.10
CA HIS A 114 -34.26 9.55 23.07
C HIS A 114 -33.41 9.81 21.81
N SER A 115 -34.06 10.57 20.92
CA SER A 115 -33.52 11.69 20.12
C SER A 115 -33.10 11.39 18.68
N ALA A 116 -33.92 11.93 17.78
CA ALA A 116 -33.69 12.20 16.37
C ALA A 116 -33.64 10.97 15.45
N THR A 117 -34.77 10.76 14.77
CA THR A 117 -34.86 10.16 13.44
C THR A 117 -33.87 10.88 12.51
N LEU A 118 -32.63 10.40 12.47
CA LEU A 118 -31.69 10.72 11.42
C LEU A 118 -32.20 9.95 10.20
N SER A 119 -32.75 10.66 9.21
CA SER A 119 -32.93 10.14 7.84
C SER A 119 -31.71 9.29 7.48
N PRO A 120 -31.84 8.14 6.78
CA PRO A 120 -30.72 7.26 6.53
C PRO A 120 -29.58 8.08 5.93
N ALA A 121 -28.55 8.34 6.73
CA ALA A 121 -27.40 9.16 6.33
C ALA A 121 -26.48 8.38 5.39
N CYS A 122 -27.00 7.31 4.77
CA CYS A 122 -26.32 6.47 3.83
C CYS A 122 -26.56 6.98 2.41
N SER A 123 -25.47 7.15 1.68
CA SER A 123 -25.54 7.30 0.23
C SER A 123 -26.25 6.08 -0.37
N PRO A 124 -27.34 6.28 -1.14
CA PRO A 124 -28.10 5.16 -1.69
C PRO A 124 -27.28 4.38 -2.73
N ASN A 125 -27.70 3.15 -3.02
CA ASN A 125 -27.15 2.28 -4.07
C ASN A 125 -25.71 1.79 -3.86
N LEU A 126 -25.15 1.86 -2.64
CA LEU A 126 -23.92 1.16 -2.33
C LEU A 126 -24.22 -0.31 -2.03
N ARG A 127 -23.51 -1.21 -2.72
CA ARG A 127 -23.56 -2.66 -2.52
C ARG A 127 -22.17 -3.18 -2.31
N CYS A 128 -21.89 -3.70 -1.11
CA CYS A 128 -20.54 -4.12 -0.77
C CYS A 128 -20.56 -5.47 -0.07
N PHE A 129 -19.94 -6.46 -0.72
CA PHE A 129 -19.97 -7.84 -0.26
C PHE A 129 -18.76 -8.15 0.62
N THR A 130 -19.00 -8.82 1.76
CA THR A 130 -17.95 -9.33 2.63
C THR A 130 -18.25 -10.77 3.05
N PHE A 131 -17.20 -11.56 3.30
CA PHE A 131 -17.36 -12.89 3.89
C PHE A 131 -17.80 -12.79 5.37
N ALA A 132 -18.26 -13.89 5.96
CA ALA A 132 -18.67 -13.92 7.36
C ALA A 132 -17.52 -13.57 8.33
N ARG A 133 -17.85 -13.17 9.57
CA ARG A 133 -16.83 -12.94 10.61
C ARG A 133 -16.06 -14.23 10.87
N GLY A 134 -14.73 -14.16 10.86
CA GLY A 134 -13.84 -15.31 11.02
C GLY A 134 -13.46 -16.00 9.71
N ASP A 135 -14.16 -15.71 8.61
CA ASP A 135 -13.76 -16.16 7.28
C ASP A 135 -12.68 -15.21 6.71
N VAL A 136 -11.56 -15.80 6.27
CA VAL A 136 -10.37 -15.15 5.71
C VAL A 136 -10.25 -15.37 4.19
N SER A 137 -11.33 -15.83 3.55
CA SER A 137 -11.38 -16.01 2.10
C SER A 137 -11.16 -14.70 1.35
N ARG A 138 -10.53 -14.79 0.17
CA ARG A 138 -10.25 -13.66 -0.70
C ARG A 138 -11.19 -13.64 -1.90
N PHE A 139 -11.62 -12.44 -2.29
CA PHE A 139 -12.29 -12.27 -3.57
C PHE A 139 -11.31 -12.46 -4.73
N PRO A 140 -11.75 -13.03 -5.87
CA PRO A 140 -10.98 -12.99 -7.09
C PRO A 140 -10.79 -11.55 -7.54
N SER A 141 -9.69 -11.27 -8.27
CA SER A 141 -9.48 -9.96 -8.87
C SER A 141 -10.66 -9.57 -9.76
N ALA A 142 -11.11 -8.33 -9.65
CA ALA A 142 -12.05 -7.74 -10.60
C ALA A 142 -11.46 -7.80 -12.02
N ARG A 143 -12.32 -8.03 -13.01
CA ARG A 143 -11.98 -8.08 -14.44
C ARG A 143 -12.75 -7.01 -15.17
#